data_AF-A0AAU6PAV7-F1
#
_entry.id   AF-A0AAU6PAV7-F1
#
_cell.length_a   1.000
_cell.length_b   1.000
_cell.length_c   1.000
_cell.angle_alpha   90.00
_cell.angle_beta   90.00
_cell.angle_gamma   90.00
#
_symmetry.space_group_name_H-M   'P 1'
#
loop_
_entity.id
_entity.type
_entity.pdbx_description
1 polymer ?
#
loop_
_entity_poly.entity_id
_entity_poly.type
_entity_poly.pdbx_seq_one_letter_code
_entity_poly.pdbx_strand_id
1 'polypeptide(L)'
;MFHLFIMFFVSSVVKCDESSKDRLLGMPENESSFQVYWNVPTIQCQKKNIPFQDLYEKYGIKQNSGDSFRGEVISIMYDPGAFPALLKKGSNGKFEFRNGGVPQEGDLDVHMDAFKKELNRLIPDRNFNGLGVIDFESWRPVFRQNNGVLVPYREVSREIEKTRHSWWPEERLQNEARERFEAAGREFMEAT
;
A
#
# COMPACT_ATOMS: atom_id res chain seq x y z
N MET A 1 -7.45 -51.29 7.41
CA MET A 1 -7.45 -50.60 8.72
C MET A 1 -7.10 -49.14 8.48
N PHE A 2 -8.10 -48.26 8.44
CA PHE A 2 -7.94 -46.84 8.11
C PHE A 2 -7.14 -46.13 9.20
N HIS A 3 -6.08 -45.39 8.83
CA HIS A 3 -5.39 -44.47 9.74
C HIS A 3 -5.96 -43.06 9.55
N LEU A 4 -6.63 -42.59 10.60
CA LEU A 4 -7.18 -41.25 10.75
C LEU A 4 -6.04 -40.31 11.18
N PHE A 5 -5.60 -39.42 10.28
CA PHE A 5 -4.72 -38.31 10.65
C PHE A 5 -5.57 -37.12 11.08
N ILE A 6 -5.59 -36.83 12.39
CA ILE A 6 -6.16 -35.60 12.94
C ILE A 6 -5.04 -34.57 13.05
N MET A 7 -5.02 -33.59 12.15
CA MET A 7 -4.23 -32.36 12.35
C MET A 7 -5.01 -31.42 13.27
N PHE A 8 -4.47 -31.13 14.45
CA PHE A 8 -4.93 -30.01 15.26
C PHE A 8 -4.33 -28.72 14.69
N PHE A 9 -5.10 -27.98 13.89
CA PHE A 9 -4.85 -26.56 13.70
C PHE A 9 -5.41 -25.82 14.91
N VAL A 10 -4.53 -25.43 15.85
CA VAL A 10 -4.88 -24.40 16.82
C VAL A 10 -4.94 -23.09 16.06
N SER A 11 -6.16 -22.70 15.68
CA SER A 11 -6.45 -21.35 15.22
C SER A 11 -6.13 -20.39 16.36
N SER A 12 -4.98 -19.73 16.26
CA SER A 12 -4.73 -18.55 17.08
C SER A 12 -5.72 -17.48 16.64
N VAL A 13 -6.78 -17.32 17.42
CA VAL A 13 -7.75 -16.24 17.29
C VAL A 13 -6.98 -14.93 17.32
N VAL A 14 -6.95 -14.24 16.18
CA VAL A 14 -6.47 -12.85 16.09
C VAL A 14 -7.53 -12.00 16.80
N LYS A 15 -7.29 -11.65 18.07
CA LYS A 15 -7.94 -10.51 18.68
C LYS A 15 -7.31 -9.26 18.07
N CYS A 16 -7.99 -8.66 17.10
CA CYS A 16 -7.84 -7.23 16.87
C CYS A 16 -8.43 -6.52 18.08
N ASP A 17 -7.67 -5.59 18.66
CA ASP A 17 -8.10 -4.80 19.79
C ASP A 17 -9.39 -4.05 19.45
N GLU A 18 -10.45 -4.31 20.21
CA GLU A 18 -11.81 -3.83 19.99
C GLU A 18 -11.97 -2.49 20.72
N SER A 19 -11.24 -1.47 20.25
CA SER A 19 -11.30 -0.10 20.79
C SER A 19 -11.31 0.97 19.69
N SER A 20 -12.04 0.71 18.61
CA SER A 20 -12.47 1.77 17.69
C SER A 20 -13.83 1.39 17.12
N LYS A 21 -14.89 1.73 17.85
CA LYS A 21 -16.28 1.59 17.39
C LYS A 21 -16.72 2.71 16.43
N ASP A 22 -15.85 3.65 16.09
CA ASP A 22 -16.21 4.78 15.23
C ASP A 22 -15.26 4.91 14.04
N ARG A 23 -15.63 4.23 12.95
CA ARG A 23 -15.43 4.60 11.52
C ARG A 23 -15.44 3.35 10.64
N LEU A 24 -16.53 2.58 10.70
CA LEU A 24 -16.96 1.90 9.47
C LEU A 24 -17.48 3.01 8.56
N LEU A 25 -16.76 3.31 7.48
CA LEU A 25 -17.27 4.14 6.40
C LEU A 25 -18.60 3.52 5.96
N GLY A 26 -19.71 4.16 6.33
CA GLY A 26 -21.05 3.69 5.99
C GLY A 26 -21.15 3.56 4.47
N MET A 27 -21.50 2.35 4.00
CA MET A 27 -21.85 2.17 2.59
C MET A 27 -23.06 3.06 2.30
N PRO A 28 -23.02 3.94 1.29
CA PRO A 28 -24.16 4.77 0.96
C PRO A 28 -25.37 3.90 0.62
N GLU A 29 -26.47 4.13 1.32
CA GLU A 29 -27.78 3.52 1.10
C GLU A 29 -28.39 4.08 -0.19
N ASN A 30 -27.90 3.62 -1.34
CA ASN A 30 -28.66 3.60 -2.59
C ASN A 30 -27.99 2.65 -3.58
N GLU A 31 -28.60 1.48 -3.74
CA GLU A 31 -28.33 0.41 -4.73
C GLU A 31 -26.93 0.39 -5.36
N SER A 32 -25.97 -0.25 -4.68
CA SER A 32 -24.73 -0.61 -5.35
C SER A 32 -24.97 -1.84 -6.24
N SER A 33 -25.22 -1.62 -7.53
CA SER A 33 -24.97 -2.69 -8.52
C SER A 33 -23.53 -3.17 -8.35
N PHE A 34 -23.28 -4.47 -8.39
CA PHE A 34 -21.90 -4.98 -8.40
C PHE A 34 -21.18 -4.47 -9.66
N GLN A 35 -20.09 -3.71 -9.50
CA GLN A 35 -19.37 -3.09 -10.60
C GLN A 35 -18.02 -3.79 -10.84
N VAL A 36 -17.71 -4.05 -12.09
CA VAL A 36 -16.42 -4.62 -12.52
C VAL A 36 -15.66 -3.57 -13.33
N TYR A 37 -14.39 -3.36 -12.98
CA TYR A 37 -13.52 -2.36 -13.61
C TYR A 37 -12.37 -3.04 -14.36
N TRP A 38 -12.03 -2.53 -15.53
CA TRP A 38 -10.90 -3.00 -16.32
C TRP A 38 -9.62 -2.23 -15.96
N ASN A 39 -8.72 -2.87 -15.19
CA ASN A 39 -7.40 -2.34 -14.84
C ASN A 39 -6.24 -3.15 -15.46
N VAL A 40 -6.46 -3.73 -16.64
CA VAL A 40 -5.43 -4.49 -17.36
C VAL A 40 -4.78 -3.54 -18.39
N PRO A 41 -3.43 -3.47 -18.51
CA PRO A 41 -2.75 -2.53 -19.41
C PRO A 41 -2.78 -2.97 -20.89
N THR A 42 -3.98 -3.25 -21.41
CA THR A 42 -4.20 -3.76 -22.78
C THR A 42 -3.92 -2.73 -23.89
N ILE A 43 -3.71 -1.46 -23.54
CA ILE A 43 -3.23 -0.44 -24.48
C ILE A 43 -1.96 -0.88 -25.23
N GLN A 44 -1.11 -1.70 -24.58
CA GLN A 44 0.12 -2.23 -25.19
C GLN A 44 -0.17 -3.24 -26.31
N CYS A 45 -1.31 -3.92 -26.25
CA CYS A 45 -1.76 -4.93 -27.21
C CYS A 45 -2.23 -4.30 -28.54
N GLN A 46 -2.56 -3.01 -28.56
CA GLN A 46 -2.95 -2.30 -29.79
C GLN A 46 -1.84 -2.38 -30.86
N LYS A 47 -0.56 -2.32 -30.45
CA LYS A 47 0.59 -2.48 -31.36
C LYS A 47 0.67 -3.86 -32.03
N LYS A 48 -0.10 -4.83 -31.54
CA LYS A 48 -0.20 -6.20 -32.06
C LYS A 48 -1.53 -6.45 -32.76
N ASN A 49 -2.35 -5.42 -32.99
CA ASN A 49 -3.69 -5.52 -33.58
C ASN A 49 -4.62 -6.45 -32.78
N ILE A 50 -4.51 -6.45 -31.46
CA ILE A 50 -5.40 -7.17 -30.55
C ILE A 50 -6.22 -6.12 -29.78
N PRO A 51 -7.40 -5.72 -30.30
CA PRO A 51 -8.22 -4.70 -29.67
C PRO A 51 -9.04 -5.27 -28.50
N PHE A 52 -9.18 -4.48 -27.44
CA PHE A 52 -10.10 -4.72 -26.33
C PHE A 52 -11.17 -3.63 -26.35
N GLN A 53 -12.29 -3.91 -27.03
CA GLN A 53 -13.39 -2.97 -27.28
C GLN A 53 -14.72 -3.58 -26.83
N ASP A 54 -15.69 -2.70 -26.55
CA ASP A 54 -17.07 -3.03 -26.17
C ASP A 54 -17.18 -3.90 -24.90
N LEU A 55 -16.24 -3.75 -23.96
CA LEU A 55 -16.23 -4.56 -22.73
C LEU A 55 -17.47 -4.33 -21.87
N TYR A 56 -18.02 -3.11 -21.89
CA TYR A 56 -19.23 -2.78 -21.15
C TYR A 56 -20.47 -3.43 -21.79
N GLU A 57 -20.62 -3.29 -23.11
CA GLU A 57 -21.75 -3.82 -23.87
C GLU A 57 -21.80 -5.34 -23.85
N LYS A 58 -20.64 -6.01 -23.88
CA LYS A 58 -20.55 -7.48 -23.92
C LYS A 58 -20.55 -8.13 -22.53
N TYR A 59 -19.94 -7.48 -21.54
CA TYR A 59 -19.63 -8.11 -20.25
C TYR A 59 -20.00 -7.26 -19.02
N GLY A 60 -20.50 -6.04 -19.21
CA GLY A 60 -20.77 -5.10 -18.10
C GLY A 60 -19.51 -4.59 -17.41
N ILE A 61 -18.33 -4.73 -18.04
CA ILE A 61 -17.06 -4.29 -17.46
C ILE A 61 -16.81 -2.84 -17.86
N LYS A 62 -16.66 -1.96 -16.87
CA LYS A 62 -16.32 -0.55 -17.08
C LYS A 62 -14.85 -0.42 -17.50
N GLN A 63 -14.61 0.29 -18.59
CA GLN A 63 -13.29 0.50 -19.18
C GLN A 63 -13.05 2.00 -19.41
N ASN A 64 -11.82 2.47 -19.23
CA ASN A 64 -11.44 3.83 -19.62
C ASN A 64 -11.59 4.03 -21.14
N SER A 65 -11.90 5.25 -21.54
CA SER A 65 -11.98 5.66 -22.94
C SER A 65 -10.70 5.33 -23.70
N GLY A 66 -10.87 4.72 -24.88
CA GLY A 66 -9.75 4.34 -25.75
C GLY A 66 -8.83 3.26 -25.19
N ASP A 67 -9.28 2.49 -24.19
CA ASP A 67 -8.47 1.49 -23.47
C ASP A 67 -7.27 2.12 -22.75
N SER A 68 -7.37 3.40 -22.36
CA SER A 68 -6.30 4.06 -21.61
C SER A 68 -6.06 3.35 -20.27
N PHE A 69 -4.81 3.15 -19.91
CA PHE A 69 -4.48 2.55 -18.61
C PHE A 69 -4.81 3.46 -17.42
N ARG A 70 -4.86 4.77 -17.64
CA ARG A 70 -5.31 5.77 -16.67
C ARG A 70 -6.31 6.69 -17.37
N GLY A 71 -7.53 6.74 -16.85
CA GLY A 71 -8.60 7.50 -17.48
C GLY A 71 -9.68 7.87 -16.47
N GLU A 72 -10.84 8.20 -16.99
CA GLU A 72 -12.01 8.70 -16.28
C GLU A 72 -12.73 7.64 -15.43
N VAL A 73 -12.56 6.36 -15.73
CA VAL A 73 -13.22 5.25 -15.03
C VAL A 73 -12.37 4.74 -13.87
N ILE A 74 -11.06 4.53 -14.12
CA ILE A 74 -10.11 4.03 -13.14
C ILE A 74 -8.69 4.54 -13.43
N SER A 75 -7.94 4.87 -12.38
CA SER A 75 -6.55 5.28 -12.47
C SER A 75 -5.75 4.76 -11.29
N ILE A 76 -4.72 3.96 -11.56
CA ILE A 76 -3.78 3.43 -10.57
C ILE A 76 -2.46 4.18 -10.58
N MET A 77 -1.98 4.56 -9.40
CA MET A 77 -0.70 5.20 -9.18
C MET A 77 0.22 4.23 -8.45
N TYR A 78 1.29 3.80 -9.13
CA TYR A 78 2.27 2.89 -8.56
C TYR A 78 3.31 3.67 -7.76
N ASP A 79 3.41 3.34 -6.46
CA ASP A 79 4.37 3.93 -5.52
C ASP A 79 4.50 5.45 -5.64
N PRO A 80 3.39 6.21 -5.59
CA PRO A 80 3.41 7.64 -5.90
C PRO A 80 4.05 8.47 -4.80
N GLY A 81 4.58 9.63 -5.20
CA GLY A 81 5.23 10.55 -4.29
C GLY A 81 6.58 10.02 -3.81
N ALA A 82 6.95 10.32 -2.55
CA ALA A 82 8.22 9.91 -1.97
C ALA A 82 8.03 9.13 -0.67
N PHE A 83 7.22 8.06 -0.68
CA PHE A 83 7.06 7.22 0.51
C PHE A 83 8.43 6.73 1.01
N PRO A 84 8.69 6.76 2.32
CA PRO A 84 9.90 6.19 2.92
C PRO A 84 10.04 4.73 2.52
N ALA A 85 11.19 4.33 1.97
CA ALA A 85 11.38 2.96 1.49
C ALA A 85 12.84 2.50 1.52
N LEU A 86 13.03 1.21 1.78
CA LEU A 86 14.30 0.52 1.69
C LEU A 86 14.43 -0.13 0.29
N LEU A 87 15.16 0.53 -0.61
CA LEU A 87 15.33 0.08 -1.99
C LEU A 87 16.58 -0.80 -2.11
N LYS A 88 16.43 -2.04 -2.61
CA LYS A 88 17.60 -2.93 -2.80
C LYS A 88 18.48 -2.42 -3.93
N LYS A 89 19.76 -2.20 -3.65
CA LYS A 89 20.75 -1.76 -4.66
C LYS A 89 21.70 -2.90 -5.03
N GLY A 90 21.55 -3.41 -6.26
CA GLY A 90 22.39 -4.48 -6.80
C GLY A 90 22.26 -5.82 -6.07
N SER A 91 23.18 -6.74 -6.34
CA SER A 91 23.25 -8.07 -5.71
C SER A 91 23.93 -8.06 -4.34
N ASN A 92 24.41 -6.89 -3.89
CA ASN A 92 25.31 -6.71 -2.76
C ASN A 92 24.59 -6.71 -1.40
N GLY A 93 23.25 -6.81 -1.39
CA GLY A 93 22.42 -6.82 -0.19
C GLY A 93 22.29 -5.47 0.54
N LYS A 94 22.81 -4.38 -0.02
CA LYS A 94 22.70 -3.04 0.57
C LYS A 94 21.39 -2.36 0.18
N PHE A 95 20.77 -1.67 1.13
CA PHE A 95 19.60 -0.82 0.91
C PHE A 95 20.03 0.63 0.65
N GLU A 96 19.40 1.24 -0.35
CA GLU A 96 19.32 2.69 -0.52
C GLU A 96 18.06 3.19 0.19
N PHE A 97 18.21 4.21 1.02
CA PHE A 97 17.14 4.73 1.86
C PHE A 97 16.48 5.88 1.12
N ARG A 98 15.30 5.63 0.55
CA ARG A 98 14.46 6.70 -0.01
C ARG A 98 13.71 7.36 1.12
N ASN A 99 13.77 8.69 1.18
CA ASN A 99 13.06 9.52 2.16
C ASN A 99 13.15 8.93 3.59
N GLY A 100 14.36 8.73 4.11
CA GLY A 100 14.57 8.18 5.45
C GLY A 100 14.47 6.65 5.58
N GLY A 101 13.94 5.96 4.57
CA GLY A 101 13.88 4.49 4.50
C GLY A 101 12.74 3.87 5.31
N VAL A 102 12.48 4.37 6.51
CA VAL A 102 11.36 3.98 7.40
C VAL A 102 10.48 5.20 7.69
N PRO A 103 9.17 5.03 7.94
CA PRO A 103 8.24 6.16 8.08
C PRO A 103 8.65 7.17 9.15
N GLN A 104 9.14 6.72 10.31
CA GLN A 104 9.51 7.61 11.43
C GLN A 104 10.80 8.44 11.22
N GLU A 105 11.51 8.21 10.10
CA GLU A 105 12.66 9.01 9.68
C GLU A 105 12.40 9.73 8.34
N GLY A 106 11.18 9.62 7.79
CA GLY A 106 10.80 10.24 6.54
C GLY A 106 10.32 11.68 6.71
N ASP A 107 10.48 12.46 5.64
CA ASP A 107 9.93 13.81 5.53
C ASP A 107 8.57 13.76 4.81
N LEU A 108 7.51 14.11 5.53
CA LEU A 108 6.14 14.08 5.02
C LEU A 108 5.90 15.17 3.96
N ASP A 109 6.46 16.36 4.12
CA ASP A 109 6.27 17.46 3.17
C ASP A 109 6.90 17.12 1.82
N VAL A 110 8.10 16.54 1.84
CA VAL A 110 8.77 16.03 0.62
C VAL A 110 7.90 14.98 -0.08
N HIS A 111 7.28 14.08 0.69
CA HIS A 111 6.37 13.09 0.14
C HIS A 111 5.13 13.73 -0.49
N MET A 112 4.45 14.62 0.25
CA MET A 112 3.20 15.24 -0.20
C MET A 112 3.40 16.15 -1.42
N ASP A 113 4.53 16.85 -1.51
CA ASP A 113 4.86 17.67 -2.68
C ASP A 113 5.11 16.80 -3.92
N ALA A 114 5.81 15.68 -3.77
CA ALA A 114 6.01 14.72 -4.84
C ALA A 114 4.68 14.06 -5.26
N PHE A 115 3.86 13.65 -4.29
CA PHE A 115 2.56 13.03 -4.52
C PHE A 115 1.62 13.97 -5.28
N LYS A 116 1.48 15.23 -4.85
CA LYS A 116 0.64 16.22 -5.53
C LYS A 116 1.09 16.48 -6.97
N LYS A 117 2.41 16.54 -7.22
CA LYS A 117 2.95 16.70 -8.58
C LYS A 117 2.60 15.51 -9.47
N GLU A 118 2.74 14.30 -8.93
CA GLU A 118 2.41 13.07 -9.66
C GLU A 118 0.91 12.93 -9.91
N LEU A 119 0.08 13.20 -8.90
CA LEU A 119 -1.38 13.21 -9.00
C LEU A 119 -1.84 14.15 -10.11
N ASN A 120 -1.36 15.40 -10.12
CA ASN A 120 -1.72 16.38 -11.15
C ASN A 120 -1.27 15.97 -12.56
N ARG A 121 -0.18 15.20 -12.67
CA ARG A 121 0.35 14.71 -13.94
C ARG A 121 -0.43 13.50 -14.45
N LEU A 122 -0.81 12.59 -13.56
CA LEU A 122 -1.45 11.31 -13.90
C LEU A 122 -2.98 11.41 -13.96
N ILE A 123 -3.59 12.29 -13.18
CA ILE A 123 -5.03 12.56 -13.10
C ILE A 123 -5.21 14.09 -13.23
N PRO A 124 -5.12 14.64 -14.44
CA PRO A 124 -5.18 16.09 -14.66
C PRO A 124 -6.59 16.66 -14.49
N ASP A 125 -7.63 15.85 -14.66
CA ASP A 125 -9.01 16.27 -14.47
C ASP A 125 -9.32 16.47 -12.99
N ARG A 126 -9.57 17.72 -12.60
CA ARG A 126 -9.94 18.11 -11.23
C ARG A 126 -11.31 17.61 -10.82
N ASN A 127 -12.15 17.24 -11.78
CA ASN A 127 -13.49 16.69 -11.56
C ASN A 127 -13.51 15.16 -11.69
N PHE A 128 -12.34 14.51 -11.64
CA PHE A 128 -12.24 13.05 -11.67
C PHE A 128 -13.14 12.42 -10.60
N ASN A 129 -14.07 11.58 -11.05
CA ASN A 129 -15.05 10.88 -10.22
C ASN A 129 -14.98 9.35 -10.40
N GLY A 130 -13.93 8.86 -11.04
CA GLY A 130 -13.64 7.44 -11.20
C GLY A 130 -12.96 6.84 -9.96
N LEU A 131 -12.51 5.58 -10.10
CA LEU A 131 -11.80 4.88 -9.04
C LEU A 131 -10.31 5.26 -9.03
N GLY A 132 -9.86 5.99 -8.01
CA GLY A 132 -8.45 6.26 -7.75
C GLY A 132 -7.82 5.18 -6.87
N VAL A 133 -6.72 4.59 -7.32
CA VAL A 133 -6.00 3.54 -6.58
C VAL A 133 -4.57 3.99 -6.32
N ILE A 134 -4.18 4.06 -5.04
CA ILE A 134 -2.79 4.22 -4.61
C ILE A 134 -2.22 2.83 -4.35
N ASP A 135 -1.26 2.43 -5.16
CA ASP A 135 -0.58 1.14 -5.03
C ASP A 135 0.77 1.35 -4.32
N PHE A 136 0.72 1.28 -2.99
CA PHE A 136 1.88 1.41 -2.12
C PHE A 136 2.10 0.10 -1.34
N GLU A 137 3.25 -0.54 -1.56
CA GLU A 137 3.57 -1.85 -0.98
C GLU A 137 4.90 -1.90 -0.21
N SER A 138 5.60 -0.76 -0.06
CA SER A 138 6.95 -0.77 0.50
C SER A 138 6.98 -1.26 1.94
N TRP A 139 5.96 -0.95 2.74
CA TRP A 139 5.78 -1.43 4.11
C TRP A 139 4.29 -1.43 4.51
N ARG A 140 3.96 -2.09 5.62
CA ARG A 140 2.61 -2.11 6.20
C ARG A 140 2.57 -1.23 7.45
N PRO A 141 1.51 -0.44 7.69
CA PRO A 141 1.46 0.51 8.81
C PRO A 141 1.45 -0.19 10.18
N VAL A 142 1.01 -1.44 10.25
CA VAL A 142 1.08 -2.26 11.47
C VAL A 142 2.44 -2.95 11.52
N PHE A 143 3.26 -2.61 12.51
CA PHE A 143 4.67 -3.00 12.59
C PHE A 143 4.86 -4.51 12.50
N ARG A 144 4.04 -5.28 13.25
CA ARG A 144 4.08 -6.75 13.28
C ARG A 144 3.78 -7.41 11.92
N GLN A 145 3.12 -6.72 11.00
CA GLN A 145 2.79 -7.26 9.68
C GLN A 145 3.96 -7.17 8.69
N ASN A 146 5.03 -6.44 9.01
CA ASN A 146 6.24 -6.34 8.19
C ASN A 146 7.11 -7.60 8.33
N ASN A 147 6.67 -8.70 7.72
CA ASN A 147 7.31 -10.01 7.75
C ASN A 147 7.84 -10.42 6.37
N GLY A 148 8.60 -11.52 6.31
CA GLY A 148 9.20 -12.00 5.06
C GLY A 148 10.15 -10.98 4.45
N VAL A 149 9.88 -10.56 3.22
CA VAL A 149 10.70 -9.55 2.52
C VAL A 149 10.68 -8.16 3.19
N LEU A 150 9.72 -7.90 4.09
CA LEU A 150 9.55 -6.62 4.80
C LEU A 150 10.21 -6.59 6.19
N VAL A 151 10.84 -7.69 6.64
CA VAL A 151 11.58 -7.73 7.91
C VAL A 151 12.60 -6.60 8.07
N PRO A 152 13.33 -6.16 7.02
CA PRO A 152 14.29 -5.07 7.13
C PRO A 152 13.72 -3.77 7.73
N TYR A 153 12.45 -3.45 7.51
CA TYR A 153 11.82 -2.27 8.11
C TYR A 153 11.78 -2.33 9.64
N ARG A 154 11.53 -3.52 10.19
CA ARG A 154 11.53 -3.75 11.65
C ARG A 154 12.94 -3.68 12.22
N GLU A 155 13.91 -4.27 11.52
CA GLU A 155 15.32 -4.28 11.93
C GLU A 155 15.93 -2.89 11.92
N VAL A 156 15.72 -2.14 10.82
CA VAL A 156 16.19 -0.75 10.69
C VAL A 156 15.56 0.14 11.76
N SER A 157 14.25 0.02 11.98
CA SER A 157 13.55 0.79 13.03
C SER A 157 14.15 0.54 14.42
N ARG A 158 14.43 -0.72 14.76
CA ARG A 158 15.08 -1.06 16.03
C ARG A 158 16.51 -0.54 16.11
N GLU A 159 17.29 -0.65 15.03
CA GLU A 159 18.70 -0.20 15.02
C GLU A 159 18.83 1.32 15.19
N ILE A 160 17.86 2.08 14.65
CA ILE A 160 17.74 3.53 14.90
C ILE A 160 17.56 3.79 16.39
N GLU A 161 16.63 3.11 17.07
CA GLU A 161 16.44 3.30 18.51
C GLU A 161 17.67 2.87 19.33
N LYS A 162 18.32 1.78 18.93
CA LYS A 162 19.55 1.32 19.58
C LYS A 162 20.67 2.36 19.47
N THR A 163 20.78 3.02 18.32
CA THR A 163 21.75 4.11 18.09
C THR A 163 21.43 5.33 18.95
N ARG A 164 20.14 5.68 19.09
CA ARG A 164 19.67 6.82 19.91
C ARG A 164 19.72 6.55 21.42
N HIS A 165 19.55 5.30 21.83
CA HIS A 165 19.36 4.87 23.21
C HIS A 165 20.19 3.62 23.55
N SER A 166 21.52 3.75 23.49
CA SER A 166 22.45 2.61 23.59
C SER A 166 22.40 1.80 24.90
N TRP A 167 21.84 2.37 25.98
CA TRP A 167 21.69 1.72 27.29
C TRP A 167 20.29 1.17 27.56
N TRP A 168 19.33 1.32 26.63
CA TRP A 168 17.99 0.79 26.84
C TRP A 168 17.96 -0.73 26.70
N PRO A 169 17.13 -1.43 27.51
CA PRO A 169 16.91 -2.86 27.33
C PRO A 169 16.20 -3.13 26.01
N GLU A 170 16.43 -4.32 25.43
CA GLU A 170 15.92 -4.72 24.12
C GLU A 170 14.38 -4.60 24.01
N GLU A 171 13.63 -4.96 25.05
CA GLU A 171 12.18 -4.83 25.08
C GLU A 171 11.73 -3.36 24.88
N ARG A 172 12.43 -2.42 25.51
CA ARG A 172 12.12 -1.00 25.38
C ARG A 172 12.47 -0.47 23.99
N LEU A 173 13.59 -0.90 23.41
CA LEU A 173 13.95 -0.56 22.03
C LEU A 173 12.91 -1.08 21.03
N GLN A 174 12.41 -2.30 21.23
CA GLN A 174 11.39 -2.88 20.36
C GLN A 174 10.05 -2.14 20.47
N ASN A 175 9.65 -1.76 21.70
CA ASN A 175 8.41 -1.01 21.92
C ASN A 175 8.48 0.39 21.30
N GLU A 176 9.58 1.11 21.50
CA GLU A 176 9.79 2.44 20.91
C GLU A 176 9.81 2.39 19.37
N ALA A 177 10.57 1.43 18.80
CA ALA A 177 10.64 1.25 17.35
C ALA A 177 9.26 0.97 16.74
N ARG A 178 8.43 0.17 17.42
CA ARG A 178 7.04 -0.09 17.02
C ARG A 178 6.21 1.18 17.08
N GLU A 179 6.19 1.87 18.22
CA GLU A 179 5.34 3.04 18.43
C GLU A 179 5.64 4.17 17.45
N ARG A 180 6.92 4.49 17.26
CA ARG A 180 7.34 5.51 16.28
C ARG A 180 7.00 5.10 14.85
N PHE A 181 7.25 3.84 14.48
CA PHE A 181 6.95 3.35 13.14
C PHE A 181 5.45 3.37 12.84
N GLU A 182 4.60 2.89 13.76
CA GLU A 182 3.15 2.83 13.54
C GLU A 182 2.53 4.24 13.54
N ALA A 183 3.01 5.15 14.39
CA ALA A 183 2.56 6.54 14.41
C ALA A 183 2.88 7.26 13.09
N ALA A 184 4.13 7.19 12.64
CA ALA A 184 4.52 7.82 11.37
C ALA A 184 3.93 7.09 10.16
N GLY A 185 3.86 5.77 10.18
CA GLY A 185 3.24 4.98 9.12
C GLY A 185 1.77 5.34 8.91
N ARG A 186 1.04 5.57 10.01
CA ARG A 186 -0.31 6.12 9.98
C ARG A 186 -0.35 7.52 9.36
N GLU A 187 0.53 8.41 9.80
CA GLU A 187 0.58 9.80 9.32
C GLU A 187 0.80 9.87 7.80
N PHE A 188 1.78 9.13 7.27
CA PHE A 188 2.02 9.05 5.83
C PHE A 188 0.80 8.52 5.07
N MET A 189 0.16 7.45 5.54
CA MET A 189 -0.99 6.86 4.85
C MET A 189 -2.27 7.69 4.96
N GLU A 190 -2.51 8.39 6.07
CA GLU A 190 -3.70 9.23 6.26
C GLU A 190 -3.57 10.58 5.53
N ALA A 191 -2.35 11.11 5.39
CA ALA A 191 -2.12 12.38 4.71
C ALA A 191 -2.15 12.27 3.17
N THR A 192 -1.78 11.10 2.63
CA THR A 192 -1.76 10.83 1.18
C THR A 192 -3.17 10.64 0.63
#